data_AF-A0A0R2NQH1-F1
#
_entry.id   AF-A0A0R2NQH1-F1
#
_cell.length_a   1.000
_cell.length_b   1.000
_cell.length_c   1.000
_cell.angle_alpha   90.00
_cell.angle_beta   90.00
_cell.angle_gamma   90.00
#
_symmetry.space_group_name_H-M   'P 1'
#
loop_
_entity.id
_entity.type
_entity.pdbx_description
1 polymer ?
#
loop_
_entity_poly.entity_id
_entity_poly.type
_entity_poly.pdbx_seq_one_letter_code
_entity_poly.pdbx_strand_id
1 'polypeptide(L)'
;MASFKTITADQMNQTQKKIRNNVSNMLNFLDKCLGQPDKPNRDMPNIYVYEMYSIFTHAVEEYGKLVYMKSLTQNADNNFEVNYRYKFRDHTTKFDLALEQLPESINAVYESGFTKMAMNVLNVDLDNDNNPTDVTFTLDIDTLRKCVFDFRNL
;
A
#
# COMPACT_ATOMS: atom_id res chain seq x y z
N MET A 1 -22.86 -4.82 -9.41
CA MET A 1 -22.30 -5.75 -10.42
C MET A 1 -20.78 -5.78 -10.29
N ALA A 2 -20.21 -6.97 -10.11
CA ALA A 2 -18.76 -7.16 -10.22
C ALA A 2 -18.33 -6.89 -11.68
N SER A 3 -17.25 -6.13 -11.86
CA SER A 3 -16.69 -5.84 -13.19
C SER A 3 -15.51 -6.77 -13.40
N PHE A 4 -15.73 -7.86 -14.11
CA PHE A 4 -14.67 -8.77 -14.52
C PHE A 4 -14.00 -8.27 -15.81
N LYS A 5 -12.68 -8.44 -15.88
CA LYS A 5 -11.87 -8.19 -17.07
C LYS A 5 -11.10 -9.46 -17.40
N THR A 6 -11.22 -9.91 -18.64
CA THR A 6 -10.41 -11.02 -19.16
C THR A 6 -9.07 -10.48 -19.64
N ILE A 7 -7.97 -11.09 -19.20
CA ILE A 7 -6.61 -10.74 -19.63
C ILE A 7 -5.82 -11.98 -20.04
N THR A 8 -4.87 -11.82 -20.96
CA THR A 8 -3.96 -12.89 -21.40
C THR A 8 -2.83 -13.12 -20.39
N ALA A 9 -2.09 -14.22 -20.55
CA ALA A 9 -0.88 -14.50 -19.74
C ALA A 9 0.21 -13.41 -19.87
N ASP A 10 0.41 -12.86 -21.08
CA ASP A 10 1.36 -11.77 -21.29
C ASP A 10 0.93 -10.50 -20.56
N GLN A 11 -0.36 -10.16 -20.62
CA GLN A 11 -0.92 -9.02 -19.89
C GLN A 11 -0.80 -9.23 -18.38
N MET A 12 -1.10 -10.44 -17.88
CA MET A 12 -0.92 -10.82 -16.48
C MET A 12 0.53 -10.60 -16.03
N ASN A 13 1.51 -11.13 -16.78
CA ASN A 13 2.93 -11.00 -16.49
C ASN A 13 3.40 -9.53 -16.49
N GLN A 14 2.98 -8.76 -17.49
CA GLN A 14 3.30 -7.33 -17.58
C GLN A 14 2.70 -6.53 -16.43
N THR A 15 1.44 -6.80 -16.06
CA THR A 15 0.78 -6.12 -14.95
C THR A 15 1.44 -6.47 -13.62
N GLN A 16 1.73 -7.74 -13.34
CA GLN A 16 2.46 -8.13 -12.14
C GLN A 16 3.84 -7.46 -12.06
N LYS A 17 4.59 -7.41 -13.19
CA LYS A 17 5.89 -6.73 -13.25
C LYS A 17 5.77 -5.23 -12.94
N LYS A 18 4.78 -4.54 -13.51
CA LYS A 18 4.54 -3.12 -13.23
C LYS A 18 4.20 -2.88 -11.76
N ILE A 19 3.33 -3.70 -11.17
CA ILE A 19 2.97 -3.60 -9.75
C ILE A 19 4.21 -3.81 -8.87
N ARG A 20 4.99 -4.87 -9.11
CA ARG A 20 6.24 -5.13 -8.37
C ARG A 20 7.19 -3.93 -8.44
N ASN A 21 7.42 -3.39 -9.63
CA ASN A 21 8.29 -2.22 -9.81
C ASN A 21 7.78 -0.99 -9.05
N ASN A 22 6.46 -0.74 -9.07
CA ASN A 22 5.87 0.39 -8.34
C ASN A 22 6.06 0.24 -6.83
N VAL A 23 5.80 -0.95 -6.27
CA VAL A 23 6.02 -1.25 -4.85
C VAL A 23 7.49 -1.03 -4.50
N SER A 24 8.42 -1.62 -5.25
CA SER A 24 9.85 -1.46 -5.00
C SER A 24 10.29 0.00 -5.09
N ASN A 25 9.77 0.78 -6.04
CA ASN A 25 10.11 2.20 -6.18
C ASN A 25 9.63 3.03 -4.99
N MET A 26 8.40 2.81 -4.51
CA MET A 26 7.87 3.48 -3.33
C MET A 26 8.67 3.13 -2.08
N LEU A 27 8.95 1.84 -1.87
CA LEU A 27 9.74 1.40 -0.72
C LEU A 27 11.19 1.89 -0.76
N ASN A 28 11.83 1.91 -1.94
CA ASN A 28 13.18 2.45 -2.10
C ASN A 28 13.23 3.96 -1.86
N PHE A 29 12.18 4.70 -2.21
CA PHE A 29 12.06 6.11 -1.90
C PHE A 29 11.94 6.34 -0.39
N LEU A 30 11.05 5.60 0.27
CA LEU A 30 10.86 5.67 1.72
C LEU A 30 12.13 5.28 2.48
N ASP A 31 12.84 4.25 2.04
CA ASP A 31 14.11 3.82 2.61
C ASP A 31 15.18 4.92 2.56
N LYS A 32 15.27 5.66 1.45
CA LYS A 32 16.17 6.82 1.34
C LYS A 32 15.76 7.96 2.29
N CYS A 33 14.47 8.16 2.51
CA CYS A 33 13.97 9.20 3.39
C CYS A 33 14.19 8.84 4.87
N LEU A 34 13.87 7.61 5.26
CA LEU A 34 13.84 7.16 6.66
C LEU A 34 15.18 6.60 7.15
N GLY A 35 16.00 6.03 6.25
CA GLY A 35 17.16 5.23 6.59
C GLY A 35 16.80 3.82 7.10
N GLN A 36 17.79 3.10 7.61
CA GLN A 36 17.61 1.77 8.19
C GLN A 36 17.28 1.87 9.68
N PRO A 37 16.64 0.86 10.31
CA PRO A 37 16.38 0.87 11.75
C PRO A 37 17.62 1.13 12.62
N ASP A 38 18.78 0.60 12.24
CA ASP A 38 20.07 0.78 12.93
C ASP A 38 20.84 2.04 12.47
N LYS A 39 20.47 2.60 11.32
CA LYS A 39 21.10 3.77 10.69
C LYS A 39 20.03 4.72 10.16
N PRO A 40 19.28 5.40 11.05
CA PRO A 40 18.23 6.31 10.64
C PRO A 40 18.81 7.50 9.88
N ASN A 41 18.12 7.95 8.84
CA ASN A 41 18.49 9.18 8.17
C ASN A 41 18.05 10.37 9.03
N ARG A 42 19.02 11.15 9.52
CA ARG A 42 18.78 12.35 10.34
C ARG A 42 18.62 13.61 9.49
N ASP A 43 19.10 13.58 8.25
CA ASP A 43 18.96 14.66 7.26
C ASP A 43 17.79 14.32 6.34
N MET A 44 16.61 14.28 6.94
CA MET A 44 15.39 13.92 6.24
C MET A 44 15.06 15.02 5.20
N PRO A 45 14.73 14.66 3.94
CA PRO A 45 14.21 15.64 2.98
C PRO A 45 12.96 16.33 3.54
N ASN A 46 12.62 17.53 3.04
CA ASN A 46 11.40 18.30 3.40
C ASN A 46 10.11 17.57 2.98
N ILE A 47 9.87 16.41 3.57
CA ILE A 47 8.71 15.55 3.36
C ILE A 47 8.16 15.28 4.75
N TYR A 48 6.87 15.50 4.91
CA TYR A 48 6.22 15.28 6.18
C TYR A 48 5.97 13.78 6.42
N VAL A 49 5.97 13.36 7.68
CA VAL A 49 5.75 11.95 8.07
C VAL A 49 4.44 11.40 7.49
N TYR A 50 3.40 12.23 7.40
CA TYR A 50 2.12 11.83 6.82
C TYR A 50 2.21 11.54 5.30
N GLU A 51 3.05 12.27 4.56
CA GLU A 51 3.30 12.00 3.13
C GLU A 51 4.01 10.66 2.96
N MET A 52 5.00 10.38 3.82
CA MET A 52 5.69 9.07 3.83
C MET A 52 4.73 7.94 4.16
N TYR A 53 3.84 8.14 5.13
CA TYR A 53 2.82 7.17 5.48
C TYR A 53 1.83 6.93 4.33
N SER A 54 1.48 7.98 3.57
CA SER A 54 0.64 7.86 2.36
C SER A 54 1.28 6.93 1.33
N ILE A 55 2.57 7.16 1.05
CA ILE A 55 3.33 6.38 0.07
C ILE A 55 3.45 4.93 0.55
N PHE A 56 3.66 4.73 1.85
CA PHE A 56 3.73 3.39 2.44
C PHE A 56 2.40 2.65 2.31
N THR A 57 1.29 3.31 2.65
CA THR A 57 -0.07 2.77 2.50
C THR A 57 -0.35 2.40 1.04
N HIS A 58 0.05 3.25 0.09
CA HIS A 58 -0.11 2.97 -1.34
C HIS A 58 0.73 1.76 -1.78
N ALA A 59 1.96 1.60 -1.26
CA ALA A 59 2.76 0.41 -1.51
C ALA A 59 2.09 -0.88 -1.02
N VAL A 60 1.46 -0.86 0.16
CA VAL A 60 0.69 -1.99 0.69
C VAL A 60 -0.50 -2.31 -0.22
N GLU A 61 -1.26 -1.31 -0.65
CA GLU A 61 -2.40 -1.52 -1.56
C GLU A 61 -1.99 -2.08 -2.93
N GLU A 62 -0.90 -1.60 -3.51
CA GLU A 62 -0.36 -2.14 -4.77
C GLU A 62 0.06 -3.60 -4.57
N TYR A 63 0.69 -3.93 -3.44
CA TYR A 63 1.05 -5.30 -3.12
C TYR A 63 -0.17 -6.21 -2.96
N GLY A 64 -1.26 -5.73 -2.37
CA GLY A 64 -2.53 -6.46 -2.32
C GLY A 64 -3.06 -6.85 -3.69
N LYS A 65 -2.93 -5.97 -4.70
CA LYS A 65 -3.25 -6.31 -6.10
C LYS A 65 -2.34 -7.43 -6.61
N LEU A 66 -1.05 -7.40 -6.28
CA LEU A 66 -0.09 -8.44 -6.68
C LEU A 66 -0.45 -9.80 -6.06
N VAL A 67 -0.79 -9.82 -4.77
CA VAL A 67 -1.26 -11.03 -4.06
C VAL A 67 -2.47 -11.62 -4.78
N TYR A 68 -3.48 -10.81 -5.05
CA TYR A 68 -4.66 -11.26 -5.79
C TYR A 68 -4.31 -11.79 -7.19
N MET A 69 -3.46 -11.09 -7.94
CA MET A 69 -3.07 -11.52 -9.29
C MET A 69 -2.34 -12.87 -9.29
N LYS A 70 -1.54 -13.15 -8.26
CA LYS A 70 -0.86 -14.45 -8.08
C LYS A 70 -1.83 -15.58 -7.71
N SER A 71 -2.98 -15.26 -7.10
CA SER A 71 -3.96 -16.26 -6.68
C SER A 71 -4.90 -16.70 -7.81
N LEU A 72 -4.85 -16.06 -8.98
CA LEU A 72 -5.72 -16.36 -10.10
C LEU A 72 -5.25 -17.59 -10.88
N THR A 73 -6.18 -18.45 -11.23
CA THR A 73 -5.96 -19.60 -12.13
C THR A 73 -6.43 -19.27 -13.54
N GLN A 74 -5.78 -19.86 -14.54
CA GLN A 74 -6.22 -19.73 -15.94
C GLN A 74 -7.56 -20.44 -16.15
N ASN A 75 -8.37 -19.87 -17.03
CA ASN A 75 -9.58 -20.51 -17.54
C ASN A 75 -9.25 -21.47 -18.70
N ALA A 76 -10.28 -22.10 -19.27
CA ALA A 76 -10.12 -23.06 -20.38
C ALA A 76 -9.47 -22.45 -21.64
N ASP A 77 -9.54 -21.13 -21.82
CA ASP A 77 -8.95 -20.39 -22.95
C ASP A 77 -7.54 -19.85 -22.64
N ASN A 78 -6.89 -20.33 -21.56
CA ASN A 78 -5.60 -19.85 -21.06
C ASN A 78 -5.57 -18.36 -20.65
N ASN A 79 -6.74 -17.76 -20.41
CA ASN A 79 -6.89 -16.38 -19.95
C ASN A 79 -7.19 -16.32 -18.45
N PHE A 80 -7.10 -15.13 -17.86
CA PHE A 80 -7.41 -14.87 -16.46
C PHE A 80 -8.62 -13.95 -16.33
N GLU A 81 -9.50 -14.24 -15.37
CA GLU A 81 -10.62 -13.36 -15.02
C GLU A 81 -10.29 -12.52 -13.78
N VAL A 82 -10.21 -11.21 -13.99
CA VAL A 82 -9.83 -10.24 -12.96
C VAL A 82 -11.07 -9.48 -12.51
N ASN A 83 -11.45 -9.60 -11.24
CA ASN A 83 -12.49 -8.77 -10.62
C ASN A 83 -11.96 -7.36 -10.34
N TYR A 84 -11.83 -6.58 -11.41
CA TYR A 84 -11.12 -5.31 -11.40
C TYR A 84 -11.75 -4.29 -10.44
N ARG A 85 -13.07 -4.15 -10.42
CA ARG A 85 -13.71 -3.15 -9.53
C ARG A 85 -13.44 -3.45 -8.05
N TYR A 86 -13.54 -4.71 -7.66
CA TYR A 86 -13.43 -5.06 -6.24
C TYR A 86 -11.98 -5.29 -5.81
N LYS A 87 -11.13 -5.87 -6.65
CA LYS A 87 -9.77 -6.25 -6.26
C LYS A 87 -8.69 -5.25 -6.68
N PHE A 88 -9.01 -4.27 -7.54
CA PHE A 88 -8.06 -3.23 -7.96
C PHE A 88 -8.45 -1.80 -7.53
N ARG A 89 -9.74 -1.53 -7.28
CA ARG A 89 -10.20 -0.17 -6.91
C ARG A 89 -10.60 -0.03 -5.45
N ASP A 90 -11.12 -1.09 -4.84
CA ASP A 90 -11.53 -1.04 -3.44
C ASP A 90 -10.31 -1.03 -2.52
N HIS A 91 -10.17 0.03 -1.73
CA HIS A 91 -9.00 0.25 -0.86
C HIS A 91 -8.89 -0.80 0.22
N THR A 92 -9.95 -0.99 1.01
CA THR A 92 -10.01 -2.01 2.07
C THR A 92 -9.68 -3.40 1.54
N THR A 93 -10.28 -3.81 0.42
CA THR A 93 -10.03 -5.14 -0.14
C THR A 93 -8.58 -5.36 -0.57
N LYS A 94 -7.93 -4.36 -1.19
CA LYS A 94 -6.50 -4.45 -1.53
C LYS A 94 -5.68 -4.58 -0.25
N PHE A 95 -6.04 -3.81 0.76
CA PHE A 95 -5.33 -3.76 2.02
C PHE A 95 -5.37 -5.10 2.76
N ASP A 96 -6.57 -5.66 2.93
CA ASP A 96 -6.79 -6.94 3.62
C ASP A 96 -6.00 -8.06 2.93
N LEU A 97 -6.02 -8.11 1.59
CA LEU A 97 -5.24 -9.07 0.81
C LEU A 97 -3.73 -8.95 1.03
N ALA A 98 -3.24 -7.72 1.24
CA ALA A 98 -1.82 -7.49 1.48
C ALA A 98 -1.43 -7.98 2.88
N LEU A 99 -2.21 -7.61 3.90
CA LEU A 99 -1.92 -7.94 5.30
C LEU A 99 -1.85 -9.45 5.57
N GLU A 100 -2.58 -10.28 4.80
CA GLU A 100 -2.47 -11.74 4.89
C GLU A 100 -1.06 -12.28 4.58
N GLN A 101 -0.25 -11.54 3.82
CA GLN A 101 1.09 -11.98 3.36
C GLN A 101 2.23 -11.08 3.82
N LEU A 102 1.93 -9.99 4.51
CA LEU A 102 2.92 -9.02 4.95
C LEU A 102 3.43 -9.33 6.37
N PRO A 103 4.62 -8.82 6.75
CA PRO A 103 5.16 -9.02 8.08
C PRO A 103 4.25 -8.45 9.16
N GLU A 104 4.18 -9.11 10.31
CA GLU A 104 3.35 -8.68 11.45
C GLU A 104 3.67 -7.26 11.93
N SER A 105 4.91 -6.79 11.74
CA SER A 105 5.29 -5.40 12.06
C SER A 105 4.45 -4.36 11.34
N ILE A 106 3.93 -4.67 10.15
CA ILE A 106 3.06 -3.78 9.39
C ILE A 106 1.69 -3.64 10.08
N ASN A 107 1.22 -4.65 10.81
CA ASN A 107 -0.04 -4.56 11.56
C ASN A 107 0.00 -3.47 12.64
N ALA A 108 1.17 -3.17 13.21
CA ALA A 108 1.34 -2.10 14.20
C ALA A 108 0.93 -0.72 13.64
N VAL A 109 0.97 -0.54 12.32
CA VAL A 109 0.55 0.69 11.65
C VAL A 109 -0.96 0.73 11.41
N TYR A 110 -1.63 -0.44 11.42
CA TYR A 110 -3.04 -0.60 11.07
C TYR A 110 -3.83 -1.34 12.15
N GLU A 111 -3.43 -1.22 13.42
CA GLU A 111 -3.92 -2.03 14.56
C GLU A 111 -5.45 -1.98 14.78
N SER A 112 -6.15 -0.99 14.23
CA SER A 112 -7.62 -0.89 14.26
C SER A 112 -8.32 -1.32 12.96
N GLY A 113 -7.58 -1.93 12.03
CA GLY A 113 -7.99 -2.22 10.67
C GLY A 113 -7.92 -1.00 9.75
N PHE A 114 -7.87 -1.24 8.43
CA PHE A 114 -8.04 -0.18 7.43
C PHE A 114 -9.53 0.23 7.38
N THR A 115 -9.99 0.98 8.38
CA THR A 115 -11.41 1.33 8.53
C THR A 115 -11.79 2.45 7.58
N LYS A 116 -12.10 2.06 6.33
CA LYS A 116 -12.91 2.76 5.31
C LYS A 116 -12.59 4.20 4.90
N MET A 117 -11.79 4.95 5.63
CA MET A 117 -11.26 6.19 5.12
C MET A 117 -10.17 5.81 4.13
N ALA A 118 -10.47 6.05 2.86
CA ALA A 118 -9.45 6.42 1.91
C ALA A 118 -8.71 7.56 2.59
N MET A 119 -7.63 7.20 3.25
CA MET A 119 -6.64 8.12 3.73
C MET A 119 -5.97 8.65 2.46
N ASN A 120 -6.70 9.50 1.75
CA ASN A 120 -6.10 10.69 1.20
C ASN A 120 -5.53 11.39 2.43
N VAL A 121 -4.32 11.03 2.84
CA VAL A 121 -3.55 11.66 3.91
C VAL A 121 -3.23 13.13 3.56
N LEU A 122 -3.72 13.58 2.41
CA LEU A 122 -3.70 14.93 1.88
C LEU A 122 -5.06 15.65 2.04
N ASN A 123 -6.08 15.00 2.61
CA ASN A 123 -7.33 15.66 2.95
C ASN A 123 -7.16 16.39 4.28
N VAL A 124 -7.20 17.72 4.21
CA VAL A 124 -7.58 18.57 5.34
C VAL A 124 -9.04 18.25 5.64
N ASP A 125 -9.34 17.80 6.85
CA ASP A 125 -10.73 17.68 7.31
C ASP A 125 -11.14 18.99 7.99
N LEU A 126 -12.44 19.15 8.22
CA LEU A 126 -12.97 20.28 8.97
C LEU A 126 -13.42 19.79 10.36
N ASP A 127 -13.06 20.51 11.42
CA ASP A 127 -13.66 20.26 12.74
C ASP A 127 -15.15 20.59 12.73
N ASN A 128 -15.81 20.34 13.87
CA ASN A 128 -17.21 20.70 14.09
C ASN A 128 -17.50 22.21 13.95
N ASP A 129 -16.45 23.05 13.91
CA ASP A 129 -16.51 24.50 13.75
C ASP A 129 -16.11 24.96 12.33
N ASN A 130 -15.92 24.02 11.39
CA ASN A 130 -15.46 24.24 10.02
C ASN A 130 -14.02 24.79 9.88
N ASN A 131 -13.17 24.63 10.90
CA ASN A 131 -11.75 24.96 10.79
C ASN A 131 -10.99 23.77 10.19
N PRO A 132 -9.97 24.02 9.37
CA PRO A 132 -9.09 22.96 8.89
C PRO A 132 -8.42 22.27 10.07
N THR A 133 -8.66 20.97 10.22
CA THR A 133 -7.93 20.12 11.17
C THR A 133 -6.94 19.27 10.43
N ASP A 134 -5.71 19.27 10.91
CA ASP A 134 -4.76 18.22 10.56
C ASP A 134 -5.29 16.89 11.08
N VAL A 135 -5.34 15.88 10.21
CA VAL A 135 -5.50 14.51 10.69
C VAL A 135 -4.23 14.16 11.45
N THR A 136 -4.29 14.16 12.78
CA THR A 136 -3.14 13.84 13.62
C THR A 136 -2.82 12.35 13.50
N PHE A 137 -1.76 12.03 12.76
CA PHE A 137 -1.18 10.70 12.74
C PHE A 137 -0.27 10.52 13.94
N THR A 138 -0.65 9.64 14.87
CA THR A 138 0.18 9.24 16.01
C THR A 138 1.24 8.20 15.61
N LEU A 139 1.47 7.98 14.31
CA LEU A 139 2.46 7.03 13.83
C LEU A 139 3.86 7.57 14.08
N ASP A 140 4.59 6.87 14.95
CA ASP A 140 6.00 7.12 15.19
C ASP A 140 6.84 6.79 13.94
N ILE A 141 7.84 7.63 13.68
CA ILE A 141 8.71 7.53 12.51
C ILE A 141 9.59 6.27 12.55
N ASP A 142 9.94 5.78 13.74
CA ASP A 142 10.73 4.57 13.91
C ASP A 142 9.91 3.32 13.58
N THR A 143 8.61 3.33 13.91
CA THR A 143 7.63 2.32 13.52
C THR A 143 7.47 2.27 12.01
N LEU A 144 7.27 3.43 11.36
CA LEU A 144 7.20 3.49 9.90
C LEU A 144 8.51 2.99 9.25
N ARG A 145 9.67 3.35 9.80
CA ARG A 145 10.98 2.89 9.32
C ARG A 145 11.11 1.37 9.39
N LYS A 146 10.73 0.77 10.53
CA LYS A 146 10.74 -0.68 10.69
C LYS A 146 9.82 -1.37 9.67
N CYS A 147 8.63 -0.83 9.44
CA CYS A 147 7.68 -1.39 8.49
C CYS A 147 8.20 -1.34 7.05
N VAL A 148 8.80 -0.22 6.65
CA VAL A 148 9.43 -0.08 5.33
C VAL A 148 10.58 -1.08 5.17
N PHE A 149 11.43 -1.22 6.20
CA PHE A 149 12.52 -2.19 6.20
C PHE A 149 12.02 -3.63 6.05
N ASP A 150 11.07 -4.05 6.89
CA ASP A 150 10.55 -5.41 6.89
C ASP A 150 9.82 -5.73 5.57
N PHE A 151 9.05 -4.79 5.02
CA PHE A 151 8.39 -4.97 3.72
C PHE A 151 9.38 -5.11 2.56
N ARG A 152 10.49 -4.36 2.57
CA ARG A 152 11.51 -4.48 1.51
C ARG A 152 12.21 -5.83 1.48
N ASN A 153 12.28 -6.51 2.61
CA ASN A 153 13.01 -7.76 2.79
C ASN A 153 12.12 -9.02 2.70
N LEU A 154 10.91 -8.87 2.16
CA LEU A 154 9.95 -9.96 1.94
C LEU A 154 10.21 -10.78 0.68
#